data_AF-A0A7Y2AG59-F1
#
_entry.id   AF-A0A7Y2AG59-F1
#
_cell.length_a   1.000
_cell.length_b   1.000
_cell.length_c   1.000
_cell.angle_alpha   90.00
_cell.angle_beta   90.00
_cell.angle_gamma   90.00
#
_symmetry.space_group_name_H-M   'P 1'
#
loop_
_entity.id
_entity.type
_entity.pdbx_description
1 polymer ?
#
loop_
_entity_poly.entity_id
_entity_poly.type
_entity_poly.pdbx_seq_one_letter_code
_entity_poly.pdbx_strand_id
1 'polypeptide(L)'
;MTTTAEILAQRALQTPCGEQCVDWALALLESGRDGAALCRLASCRPPYNHFELASLRDQALIAMRLDDVSNDDADAMYASELLAAGLAGESVILDAVAHVKDLCLANNYQRELYDFYLLYFANSDLQEQDIQHYWPEADRSNIDAIIRERVLRFLDARAIDRSG
;
A
#
# COMPACT_ATOMS: atom_id res chain seq x y z
N MET A 1 5.52 -10.16 4.75
CA MET A 1 4.22 -10.71 5.18
C MET A 1 3.16 -9.84 4.53
N THR A 2 2.21 -10.43 3.80
CA THR A 2 1.17 -9.66 3.10
C THR A 2 0.14 -9.14 4.10
N THR A 3 -0.12 -7.83 4.06
CA THR A 3 -1.05 -7.17 4.99
C THR A 3 -2.47 -7.15 4.45
N THR A 4 -3.44 -6.81 5.30
CA THR A 4 -4.83 -6.64 4.84
C THR A 4 -5.00 -5.42 3.93
N ALA A 5 -4.26 -4.34 4.19
CA ALA A 5 -4.28 -3.17 3.31
C ALA A 5 -3.71 -3.51 1.93
N GLU A 6 -2.63 -4.30 1.87
CA GLU A 6 -2.08 -4.79 0.61
C GLU A 6 -3.11 -5.63 -0.18
N ILE A 7 -3.83 -6.56 0.49
CA ILE A 7 -4.88 -7.36 -0.16
C ILE A 7 -6.03 -6.50 -0.70
N LEU A 8 -6.41 -5.46 0.04
CA LEU A 8 -7.44 -4.52 -0.41
C LEU A 8 -6.97 -3.71 -1.64
N ALA A 9 -5.73 -3.20 -1.63
CA ALA A 9 -5.15 -2.48 -2.77
C ALA A 9 -4.99 -3.40 -4.00
N GLN A 10 -4.53 -4.64 -3.80
CA GLN A 10 -4.46 -5.64 -4.88
C GLN A 10 -5.85 -5.97 -5.45
N ARG A 11 -6.90 -6.02 -4.61
CA ARG A 11 -8.29 -6.17 -5.07
C ARG A 11 -8.72 -4.96 -5.91
N ALA A 12 -8.41 -3.74 -5.46
CA ALA A 12 -8.73 -2.50 -6.17
C ALA A 12 -8.08 -2.47 -7.57
N LEU A 13 -6.81 -2.88 -7.65
CA LEU A 13 -6.04 -3.02 -8.89
C LEU A 13 -6.39 -4.24 -9.74
N GLN A 14 -7.37 -5.05 -9.33
CA GLN A 14 -7.74 -6.30 -10.00
C GLN A 14 -6.55 -7.26 -10.22
N THR A 15 -5.58 -7.24 -9.30
CA THR A 15 -4.40 -8.08 -9.37
C THR A 15 -4.76 -9.54 -9.10
N PRO A 16 -4.15 -10.51 -9.82
CA PRO A 16 -4.40 -11.92 -9.56
C PRO A 16 -4.06 -12.33 -8.12
N CYS A 17 -5.08 -12.78 -7.39
CA CYS A 17 -4.96 -13.45 -6.10
C CYS A 17 -4.27 -14.81 -6.27
N GLY A 18 -3.11 -14.99 -5.63
CA GLY A 18 -2.26 -16.17 -5.68
C GLY A 18 -1.73 -16.55 -4.30
N GLU A 19 -0.46 -16.95 -4.22
CA GLU A 19 0.19 -17.34 -2.96
C GLU A 19 0.05 -16.28 -1.85
N GLN A 20 0.17 -15.01 -2.21
CA GLN A 20 0.08 -13.89 -1.26
C GLN A 20 -1.27 -13.83 -0.53
N CYS A 21 -2.36 -14.28 -1.16
CA CYS A 21 -3.67 -14.37 -0.52
C CYS A 21 -3.73 -15.52 0.51
N VAL A 22 -3.04 -16.62 0.23
CA VAL A 22 -2.92 -17.77 1.15
C VAL A 22 -2.08 -17.38 2.36
N ASP A 23 -0.94 -16.73 2.13
CA ASP A 23 -0.03 -16.24 3.18
C ASP A 23 -0.72 -15.21 4.07
N TRP A 24 -1.49 -14.29 3.47
CA TRP A 24 -2.33 -13.35 4.22
C TRP A 24 -3.35 -14.06 5.11
N ALA A 25 -4.04 -15.07 4.58
CA ALA A 25 -5.03 -15.83 5.36
C ALA A 25 -4.38 -16.56 6.53
N LEU A 26 -3.21 -17.16 6.32
CA LEU A 26 -2.41 -17.80 7.37
C LEU A 26 -2.02 -16.79 8.46
N ALA A 27 -1.49 -15.63 8.07
CA ALA A 27 -1.09 -14.59 9.03
C ALA A 27 -2.28 -14.09 9.87
N LEU A 28 -3.48 -13.96 9.27
CA LEU A 28 -4.68 -13.59 10.02
C LEU A 28 -5.08 -14.68 11.05
N LEU A 29 -5.02 -15.96 10.66
CA LEU A 29 -5.28 -17.08 11.57
C LEU A 29 -4.28 -17.13 12.73
N GLU A 30 -2.99 -16.97 12.44
CA GLU A 30 -1.92 -16.92 13.44
C GLU A 30 -2.06 -15.73 14.40
N SER A 31 -2.61 -14.61 13.94
CA SER A 31 -2.94 -13.44 14.77
C SER A 31 -4.18 -13.63 15.66
N GLY A 32 -4.84 -14.79 15.58
CA GLY A 32 -6.02 -15.13 16.37
C GLY A 32 -7.36 -14.73 15.76
N ARG A 33 -7.39 -14.24 14.51
CA ARG A 33 -8.67 -14.10 13.78
C ARG A 33 -9.09 -15.45 13.24
N ASP A 34 -10.35 -15.84 13.44
CA ASP A 34 -10.89 -17.08 12.92
C ASP A 34 -12.01 -16.81 11.91
N GLY A 35 -12.19 -17.71 10.94
CA GLY A 35 -13.23 -17.61 9.94
C GLY A 35 -13.14 -18.72 8.89
N ALA A 36 -14.30 -19.28 8.53
CA ALA A 36 -14.36 -20.40 7.58
C ALA A 36 -13.71 -20.08 6.22
N ALA A 37 -13.86 -18.85 5.72
CA ALA A 37 -13.23 -18.41 4.47
C ALA A 37 -11.70 -18.32 4.60
N LEU A 38 -11.18 -17.81 5.72
CA LEU A 38 -9.73 -17.76 6.00
C LEU A 38 -9.14 -19.16 6.11
N CYS A 39 -9.77 -20.07 6.86
CA CYS A 39 -9.34 -21.46 6.98
C CYS A 39 -9.28 -22.16 5.62
N ARG A 40 -10.28 -21.94 4.76
CA ARG A 40 -10.31 -22.50 3.40
C ARG A 40 -9.19 -21.92 2.54
N LEU A 41 -9.01 -20.60 2.56
CA LEU A 41 -7.98 -19.91 1.79
C LEU A 41 -6.56 -20.35 2.21
N ALA A 42 -6.28 -20.40 3.51
CA ALA A 42 -5.02 -20.88 4.08
C ALA A 42 -4.71 -22.36 3.76
N SER A 43 -5.75 -23.15 3.47
CA SER A 43 -5.62 -24.57 3.12
C SER A 43 -5.35 -24.80 1.63
N CYS A 44 -5.48 -23.79 0.78
CA CYS A 44 -5.18 -23.90 -0.64
C CYS A 44 -3.70 -24.27 -0.87
N ARG A 45 -3.41 -25.00 -1.94
CA ARG A 45 -2.06 -25.44 -2.32
C ARG A 45 -1.84 -25.20 -3.82
N PRO A 46 -0.58 -25.03 -4.26
CA PRO A 46 -0.27 -24.92 -5.68
C PRO A 46 -0.70 -26.18 -6.47
N PRO A 47 -1.07 -26.05 -7.75
CA PRO A 47 -1.21 -24.81 -8.50
C PRO A 47 -2.44 -24.00 -8.06
N TYR A 48 -2.28 -22.69 -7.87
CA TYR A 48 -3.34 -21.83 -7.39
C TYR A 48 -4.33 -21.45 -8.51
N ASN A 49 -5.63 -21.55 -8.22
CA ASN A 49 -6.69 -21.05 -9.09
C ASN A 49 -7.08 -19.63 -8.66
N HIS A 50 -6.76 -18.63 -9.48
CA HIS A 50 -7.05 -17.23 -9.19
C HIS A 50 -8.53 -16.98 -8.81
N PHE A 51 -9.48 -17.54 -9.57
CA PHE A 51 -10.91 -17.29 -9.35
C PHE A 51 -11.39 -17.88 -8.03
N GLU A 52 -10.93 -19.08 -7.67
CA GLU A 52 -11.25 -19.71 -6.40
C GLU A 52 -10.68 -18.89 -5.23
N LEU A 53 -9.40 -18.53 -5.31
CA LEU A 53 -8.72 -17.74 -4.28
C LEU A 53 -9.33 -16.35 -4.13
N ALA A 54 -9.66 -15.66 -5.23
CA ALA A 54 -10.32 -14.37 -5.21
C ALA A 54 -11.70 -14.46 -4.57
N SER A 55 -12.48 -15.49 -4.87
CA SER A 55 -13.79 -15.72 -4.24
C SER A 55 -13.67 -15.93 -2.73
N LEU A 56 -12.67 -16.70 -2.28
CA LEU A 56 -12.41 -16.92 -0.86
C LEU A 56 -11.89 -15.66 -0.16
N ARG A 57 -11.01 -14.88 -0.81
CA ARG A 57 -10.55 -13.57 -0.34
C ARG A 57 -11.75 -12.65 -0.12
N ASP A 58 -12.64 -12.53 -1.10
CA ASP A 58 -13.78 -11.63 -1.02
C ASP A 58 -14.76 -12.06 0.10
N GLN A 59 -15.01 -13.36 0.26
CA GLN A 59 -15.77 -13.89 1.38
C GLN A 59 -15.12 -13.57 2.74
N ALA A 60 -13.80 -13.66 2.84
CA ALA A 60 -13.07 -13.31 4.05
C ALA A 60 -13.16 -11.80 4.35
N LEU A 61 -13.01 -10.94 3.33
CA LEU A 61 -13.15 -9.49 3.47
C LEU A 61 -14.58 -9.10 3.91
N ILE A 62 -15.62 -9.71 3.32
CA ILE A 62 -17.02 -9.52 3.74
C ILE A 62 -17.22 -9.94 5.20
N ALA A 63 -16.69 -11.10 5.61
CA ALA A 63 -16.81 -11.56 6.99
C ALA A 63 -16.15 -10.60 8.00
N MET A 64 -15.11 -9.89 7.57
CA MET A 64 -14.43 -8.85 8.36
C MET A 64 -15.06 -7.46 8.22
N ARG A 65 -16.13 -7.30 7.42
CA ARG A 65 -16.76 -6.01 7.09
C ARG A 65 -15.79 -5.02 6.44
N LEU A 66 -15.03 -5.52 5.47
CA LEU A 66 -14.09 -4.74 4.64
C LEU A 66 -14.49 -4.76 3.15
N ASP A 67 -15.73 -5.14 2.86
CA ASP A 67 -16.27 -5.21 1.50
C ASP A 67 -16.68 -3.84 0.95
N ASP A 68 -16.97 -2.88 1.81
CA ASP A 68 -17.36 -1.50 1.48
C ASP A 68 -16.18 -0.52 1.39
N VAL A 69 -14.96 -0.95 1.74
CA VAL A 69 -13.75 -0.13 1.60
C VAL A 69 -13.57 0.24 0.13
N SER A 70 -13.57 1.54 -0.15
CA SER A 70 -13.38 2.07 -1.50
C SER A 70 -11.98 1.75 -2.03
N ASN A 71 -11.82 1.73 -3.35
CA ASN A 71 -10.50 1.50 -3.96
C ASN A 71 -9.49 2.56 -3.52
N ASP A 72 -9.88 3.83 -3.58
CA ASP A 72 -9.04 4.96 -3.16
C ASP A 72 -8.57 4.81 -1.70
N ASP A 73 -9.47 4.40 -0.80
CA ASP A 73 -9.14 4.16 0.61
C ASP A 73 -8.22 2.95 0.79
N ALA A 74 -8.45 1.87 0.04
CA ALA A 74 -7.60 0.68 0.08
C ALA A 74 -6.16 1.02 -0.33
N ASP A 75 -6.01 1.77 -1.42
CA ASP A 75 -4.70 2.22 -1.91
C ASP A 75 -4.01 3.13 -0.90
N ALA A 76 -4.73 4.10 -0.33
CA ALA A 76 -4.16 5.00 0.65
C ALA A 76 -3.85 4.32 1.99
N MET A 77 -4.62 3.30 2.40
CA MET A 77 -4.29 2.45 3.54
C MET A 77 -2.97 1.70 3.31
N TYR A 78 -2.78 1.11 2.13
CA TYR A 78 -1.56 0.39 1.82
C TYR A 78 -0.35 1.34 1.70
N ALA A 79 -0.53 2.50 1.06
CA ALA A 79 0.47 3.55 1.04
C ALA A 79 0.89 3.98 2.46
N SER A 80 -0.07 4.11 3.38
CA SER A 80 0.22 4.45 4.78
C SER A 80 1.12 3.42 5.45
N GLU A 81 0.87 2.13 5.26
CA GLU A 81 1.69 1.06 5.84
C GLU A 81 3.12 1.07 5.29
N LEU A 82 3.27 1.20 3.96
CA LEU A 82 4.58 1.28 3.31
C LEU A 82 5.40 2.46 3.83
N LEU A 83 4.78 3.63 3.90
CA LEU A 83 5.44 4.87 4.32
C LEU A 83 5.76 4.89 5.82
N ALA A 84 4.87 4.34 6.66
CA ALA A 84 5.12 4.20 8.09
C ALA A 84 6.31 3.26 8.36
N ALA A 85 6.40 2.12 7.65
CA ALA A 85 7.55 1.22 7.72
C ALA A 85 8.85 1.92 7.28
N GLY A 86 8.78 2.74 6.22
CA GLY A 86 9.91 3.56 5.75
C GLY A 86 10.38 4.60 6.77
N LEU A 87 9.46 5.22 7.52
CA LEU A 87 9.80 6.15 8.62
C LEU A 87 10.36 5.44 9.84
N ALA A 88 9.86 4.24 10.16
CA ALA A 88 10.34 3.42 11.27
C ALA A 88 11.74 2.84 11.03
N GLY A 89 12.27 2.94 9.80
CA GLY A 89 13.56 2.36 9.41
C GLY A 89 13.50 0.86 9.16
N GLU A 90 12.31 0.29 9.03
CA GLU A 90 12.09 -1.11 8.65
C GLU A 90 12.34 -1.32 7.14
N SER A 91 12.28 -0.23 6.37
CA SER A 91 12.68 -0.15 4.96
C SER A 91 13.33 1.22 4.65
N VAL A 92 13.94 1.36 3.48
CA VAL A 92 14.42 2.66 3.01
C VAL A 92 13.21 3.50 2.62
N ILE A 93 13.06 4.69 3.19
CA ILE A 93 11.93 5.59 2.92
C ILE A 93 11.74 5.87 1.43
N LEU A 94 12.83 5.97 0.67
CA LEU A 94 12.77 6.19 -0.78
C LEU A 94 12.18 4.98 -1.54
N ASP A 95 12.45 3.75 -1.09
CA ASP A 95 11.84 2.54 -1.66
C ASP A 95 10.32 2.53 -1.39
N ALA A 96 9.91 2.94 -0.18
CA ALA A 96 8.49 3.10 0.15
C ALA A 96 7.83 4.15 -0.75
N VAL A 97 8.47 5.31 -0.93
CA VAL A 97 7.98 6.38 -1.84
C VAL A 97 7.93 5.88 -3.29
N ALA A 98 8.90 5.07 -3.73
CA ALA A 98 8.90 4.45 -5.05
C ALA A 98 7.68 3.55 -5.25
N HIS A 99 7.37 2.69 -4.27
CA HIS A 99 6.18 1.84 -4.31
C HIS A 99 4.88 2.65 -4.30
N VAL A 100 4.78 3.71 -3.49
CA VAL A 100 3.59 4.57 -3.49
C VAL A 100 3.44 5.33 -4.80
N LYS A 101 4.54 5.74 -5.45
CA LYS A 101 4.53 6.28 -6.81
C LYS A 101 3.99 5.26 -7.81
N ASP A 102 4.39 3.99 -7.73
CA ASP A 102 3.85 2.94 -8.60
C ASP A 102 2.35 2.69 -8.37
N LEU A 103 1.92 2.71 -7.11
CA LEU A 103 0.51 2.63 -6.73
C LEU A 103 -0.31 3.81 -7.29
N CYS A 104 0.23 5.03 -7.20
CA CYS A 104 -0.37 6.23 -7.79
C CYS A 104 -0.54 6.09 -9.31
N LEU A 105 0.48 5.58 -10.00
CA LEU A 105 0.44 5.34 -11.45
C LEU A 105 -0.59 4.29 -11.85
N ALA A 106 -0.62 3.17 -11.11
CA ALA A 106 -1.55 2.08 -11.36
C ALA A 106 -3.02 2.52 -11.16
N ASN A 107 -3.26 3.48 -10.27
CA ASN A 107 -4.57 4.06 -9.98
C ASN A 107 -4.85 5.39 -10.70
N ASN A 108 -4.36 5.54 -11.94
CA ASN A 108 -4.62 6.69 -12.81
C ASN A 108 -4.28 8.05 -12.16
N TYR A 109 -3.13 8.14 -11.48
CA TYR A 109 -2.68 9.34 -10.79
C TYR A 109 -3.62 9.77 -9.67
N GLN A 110 -4.05 8.81 -8.83
CA GLN A 110 -4.87 9.09 -7.65
C GLN A 110 -4.29 10.29 -6.88
N ARG A 111 -5.15 11.31 -6.69
CA ARG A 111 -4.73 12.63 -6.21
C ARG A 111 -4.05 12.59 -4.85
N GLU A 112 -4.52 11.72 -3.95
CA GLU A 112 -3.99 11.60 -2.59
C GLU A 112 -2.55 11.09 -2.56
N LEU A 113 -2.15 10.31 -3.58
CA LEU A 113 -0.81 9.72 -3.69
C LEU A 113 0.12 10.54 -4.60
N TYR A 114 -0.40 11.57 -5.27
CA TYR A 114 0.30 12.28 -6.34
C TYR A 114 1.56 13.01 -5.87
N ASP A 115 1.60 13.47 -4.62
CA ASP A 115 2.80 14.10 -4.07
C ASP A 115 3.99 13.12 -4.04
N PHE A 116 3.75 11.84 -3.77
CA PHE A 116 4.81 10.83 -3.75
C PHE A 116 5.32 10.52 -5.16
N TYR A 117 4.46 10.62 -6.16
CA TYR A 117 4.88 10.61 -7.56
C TYR A 117 5.86 11.76 -7.85
N LEU A 118 5.47 13.00 -7.52
CA LEU A 118 6.31 14.18 -7.78
C LEU A 118 7.64 14.11 -7.01
N LEU A 119 7.60 13.73 -5.74
CA LEU A 119 8.78 13.66 -4.89
C LEU A 119 9.75 12.56 -5.31
N TYR A 120 9.24 11.41 -5.76
CA TYR A 120 10.09 10.35 -6.32
C TYR A 120 10.91 10.88 -7.50
N PHE A 121 10.25 11.51 -8.47
CA PHE A 121 10.94 12.01 -9.66
C PHE A 121 11.81 13.23 -9.36
N ALA A 122 11.39 14.13 -8.47
CA ALA A 122 12.24 15.23 -7.99
C ALA A 122 13.56 14.70 -7.40
N ASN A 123 13.48 13.67 -6.56
CA ASN A 123 14.66 13.05 -5.97
C ASN A 123 15.52 12.35 -7.03
N SER A 124 14.90 11.55 -7.91
CA SER A 124 15.61 10.84 -8.99
C SER A 124 16.40 11.80 -9.87
N ASP A 125 15.77 12.89 -10.32
CA ASP A 125 16.43 13.94 -11.11
C ASP A 125 17.61 14.55 -10.34
N LEU A 126 17.43 14.86 -9.04
CA LEU A 126 18.50 15.44 -8.22
C LEU A 126 19.69 14.48 -8.01
N GLN A 127 19.49 13.16 -8.09
CA GLN A 127 20.61 12.21 -8.03
C GLN A 127 21.42 12.17 -9.34
N GLU A 128 20.80 12.48 -10.48
CA GLU A 128 21.43 12.41 -11.79
C GLU A 128 21.96 13.78 -12.27
N GLN A 129 21.27 14.85 -11.90
CA GLN A 129 21.50 16.22 -12.37
C GLN A 129 21.19 17.25 -11.29
N ASP A 130 21.50 18.53 -11.55
CA ASP A 130 21.33 19.61 -10.55
C ASP A 130 19.94 20.25 -10.58
N ILE A 131 19.14 20.01 -11.63
CA ILE A 131 17.83 20.63 -11.84
C ILE A 131 16.76 19.54 -11.85
N GLN A 132 15.66 19.78 -11.15
CA GLN A 132 14.43 18.98 -11.21
C GLN A 132 13.22 19.88 -11.49
N HIS A 133 12.17 19.33 -12.09
CA HIS A 133 10.98 20.09 -12.52
C HIS A 133 9.69 19.74 -11.75
N TYR A 134 9.77 18.82 -10.79
CA TYR A 134 8.60 18.22 -10.14
C TYR A 134 8.20 18.93 -8.85
N TRP A 135 9.17 19.49 -8.13
CA TRP A 135 8.95 20.08 -6.80
C TRP A 135 9.72 21.40 -6.64
N PRO A 136 9.10 22.57 -6.90
CA PRO A 136 9.81 23.84 -7.10
C PRO A 136 10.84 24.26 -6.03
N GLU A 137 10.66 23.82 -4.78
CA GLU A 137 11.51 24.20 -3.64
C GLU A 137 12.57 23.14 -3.29
N ALA A 138 12.63 22.03 -4.04
CA ALA A 138 13.53 20.92 -3.74
C ALA A 138 14.89 21.06 -4.44
N ASP A 139 15.94 20.80 -3.66
CA ASP A 139 17.32 20.61 -4.10
C ASP A 139 17.99 19.46 -3.32
N ARG A 140 19.24 19.12 -3.66
CA ARG A 140 19.97 18.01 -3.02
C ARG A 140 20.15 18.17 -1.50
N SER A 141 20.12 19.39 -0.99
CA SER A 141 20.32 19.65 0.43
C SER A 141 19.06 19.45 1.27
N ASN A 142 17.88 19.48 0.64
CA ASN A 142 16.60 19.49 1.36
C ASN A 142 15.58 18.42 0.92
N ILE A 143 15.78 17.74 -0.21
CA ILE A 143 14.80 16.78 -0.76
C ILE A 143 14.42 15.67 0.24
N ASP A 144 15.41 15.13 0.96
CA ASP A 144 15.18 14.10 1.99
C ASP A 144 14.30 14.60 3.15
N ALA A 145 14.43 15.88 3.51
CA ALA A 145 13.63 16.49 4.56
C ALA A 145 12.18 16.72 4.08
N ILE A 146 12.01 17.20 2.84
CA ILE A 146 10.71 17.40 2.21
C ILE A 146 9.95 16.07 2.10
N ILE A 147 10.63 15.00 1.68
CA ILE A 147 10.03 13.65 1.61
C ILE A 147 9.53 13.23 2.98
N ARG A 148 10.37 13.29 4.01
CA ARG A 148 9.98 12.91 5.38
C ARG A 148 8.81 13.74 5.90
N GLU A 149 8.83 15.05 5.68
CA GLU A 149 7.74 15.94 6.08
C GLU A 149 6.43 15.61 5.37
N ARG A 150 6.47 15.34 4.05
CA ARG A 150 5.28 14.95 3.29
C ARG A 150 4.71 13.63 3.77
N VAL A 151 5.57 12.64 4.07
CA VAL A 151 5.15 11.36 4.61
C VAL A 151 4.44 11.55 5.96
N LEU A 152 5.03 12.32 6.89
CA LEU A 152 4.43 12.58 8.19
C LEU A 152 3.05 13.24 8.05
N ARG A 153 2.94 14.26 7.19
CA ARG A 153 1.64 14.94 6.93
C ARG A 153 0.58 13.99 6.38
N PHE A 154 0.96 13.10 5.47
CA PHE A 154 0.05 12.11 4.91
C PHE A 154 -0.46 11.15 5.99
N LEU A 155 0.43 10.64 6.85
CA LEU A 155 0.06 9.75 7.94
C LEU A 155 -0.81 10.45 9.00
N ASP A 156 -0.49 11.71 9.35
CA ASP A 156 -1.25 12.50 10.31
C ASP A 156 -2.68 12.76 9.85
N ALA A 157 -2.86 13.12 8.57
CA ALA A 157 -4.19 13.32 7.98
C ALA A 157 -5.06 12.06 8.12
N ARG A 158 -4.47 10.88 7.87
CA ARG A 158 -5.19 9.60 7.94
C ARG A 158 -5.41 9.07 9.35
N ALA A 159 -4.61 9.51 10.34
CA ALA A 159 -4.88 9.21 11.75
C ALA A 159 -6.12 9.97 12.27
N ILE A 160 -6.35 11.19 11.77
CA ILE A 160 -7.52 12.01 12.11
C ILE A 160 -8.80 11.38 11.55
N ASP A 161 -8.78 10.93 10.29
CA ASP A 161 -9.95 10.35 9.62
C ASP A 161 -10.42 9.02 10.24
N ARG A 162 -9.53 8.27 10.91
CA ARG A 162 -9.87 7.03 11.63
C ARG A 162 -10.49 7.25 13.01
N SER A 163 -10.49 8.49 13.50
CA SER A 163 -10.92 8.85 14.86
C SER A 163 -12.31 9.52 14.90
N GLY A 164 -12.93 9.77 13.74
CA GLY A 164 -14.27 10.34 13.58
C GLY A 164 -15.30 9.33 13.12
#